data_AF-A0A0P1AU52-F1
#
_entry.id   AF-A0A0P1AU52-F1
#
_cell.length_a   1.000
_cell.length_b   1.000
_cell.length_c   1.000
_cell.angle_alpha   90.00
_cell.angle_beta   90.00
_cell.angle_gamma   90.00
#
_symmetry.space_group_name_H-M   'P 1'
#
loop_
_entity.id
_entity.type
_entity.pdbx_description
1 polymer ?
#
loop_
_entity_poly.entity_id
_entity_poly.type
_entity_poly.pdbx_seq_one_letter_code
_entity_poly.pdbx_strand_id
1 'polypeptide(L)'
;MEPLCPSQFAYLLNLLDRDLAVQLQDESRGRMTKSKFGDLAAFSPTSAAHDLFNLISKLSNGARTFVYGSDYEAIMVERLMHLAPPEVTGYILDSPVSTTGVYNYFTDFDDIVDEVARTLMERCDHDRVCSSHFKEPDTLIAVFQDVLTAFDDQPGSACFEIINTMNIMNQKWPASHKLRKLISSLVISPWSYMTIPQLVYRLKRCQPHDVDVLTSFIDNLLNQGLLKNLDSSGQSSEMLYFLIIYSELWERPTPSVAELKKRFTDTVGGWGIYADVKLYCAFSKEQSKVCDRYSFGKYGARGINYKRDRYWNASVTIPSQASVLVMSSKMDMFSPIKYAKSLFESLISKHKELITFQTGSSPMFLSTHLQLRYLSGDTCASKIIASYIRSDGDLTGLDKSCLDEMPTFQMIPSDFNEANFTNSPNFS
;
A
#
# COMPACT_ATOMS: atom_id res chain seq x y z
N MET A 1 25.35 -8.44 35.34
CA MET A 1 24.33 -9.18 34.58
C MET A 1 24.27 -8.55 33.21
N GLU A 2 24.81 -9.23 32.20
CA GLU A 2 24.83 -8.73 30.82
C GLU A 2 23.40 -8.59 30.28
N PRO A 3 23.10 -7.54 29.50
CA PRO A 3 21.82 -7.41 28.83
C PRO A 3 21.71 -8.46 27.72
N LEU A 4 20.68 -9.30 27.80
CA LEU A 4 20.37 -10.29 26.77
C LEU A 4 20.12 -9.60 25.43
N CYS A 5 20.72 -10.15 24.38
CA CYS A 5 20.58 -9.70 23.00
C CYS A 5 19.09 -9.75 22.55
N PRO A 6 18.58 -8.82 21.72
CA PRO A 6 17.18 -8.79 21.27
C PRO A 6 16.69 -10.12 20.65
N SER A 7 17.60 -10.90 20.05
CA SER A 7 17.34 -12.21 19.48
C SER A 7 17.04 -13.31 20.51
N GLN A 8 17.56 -13.19 21.74
CA GLN A 8 17.34 -14.17 22.81
C GLN A 8 16.01 -13.93 23.56
N PHE A 9 15.50 -12.69 23.53
CA PHE A 9 14.18 -12.34 24.06
C PHE A 9 13.03 -12.95 23.23
N ALA A 10 13.20 -13.01 21.91
CA ALA A 10 12.22 -13.62 21.00
C ALA A 10 12.00 -15.13 21.25
N TYR A 11 13.01 -15.84 21.75
CA TYR A 11 12.92 -17.28 22.00
C TYR A 11 12.18 -17.62 23.30
N LEU A 12 12.31 -16.79 24.35
CA LEU A 12 11.58 -16.93 25.62
C LEU A 12 10.09 -16.55 25.50
N LEU A 13 9.74 -15.66 24.56
CA LEU A 13 8.36 -15.21 24.32
C LEU A 13 7.48 -16.25 23.60
N ASN A 14 8.07 -17.26 22.96
CA ASN A 14 7.32 -18.39 22.37
C ASN A 14 6.76 -19.36 23.42
N LEU A 15 7.18 -19.26 24.69
CA LEU A 15 6.74 -20.10 25.81
C LEU A 15 5.72 -19.42 26.74
N LEU A 16 5.44 -18.13 26.52
CA LEU A 16 4.44 -17.36 27.27
C LEU A 16 3.19 -17.15 26.43
N ASP A 17 2.04 -16.98 27.09
CA ASP A 17 0.81 -16.53 26.46
C ASP A 17 1.10 -15.31 25.55
N ARG A 18 0.81 -15.42 24.25
CA ARG A 18 1.15 -14.40 23.25
C ARG A 18 0.62 -13.02 23.64
N ASP A 19 -0.45 -12.98 24.43
CA ASP A 19 -1.09 -11.75 24.90
C ASP A 19 -0.22 -11.04 25.96
N LEU A 20 0.37 -11.81 26.87
CA LEU A 20 1.27 -11.31 27.90
C LEU A 20 2.62 -10.90 27.31
N ALA A 21 3.12 -11.66 26.33
CA ALA A 21 4.35 -11.38 25.60
C ALA A 21 4.31 -10.03 24.87
N VAL A 22 3.23 -9.79 24.11
CA VAL A 22 3.00 -8.52 23.39
C VAL A 22 2.84 -7.36 24.39
N GLN A 23 2.05 -7.55 25.45
CA GLN A 23 1.84 -6.52 26.46
C GLN A 23 3.15 -6.11 27.16
N LEU A 24 4.01 -7.06 27.53
CA LEU A 24 5.31 -6.76 28.17
C LEU A 24 6.27 -6.06 27.22
N GLN A 25 6.26 -6.44 25.94
CA GLN A 25 7.09 -5.81 24.91
C GLN A 25 6.64 -4.36 24.65
N ASP A 26 5.34 -4.12 24.52
CA ASP A 26 4.79 -2.79 24.28
C ASP A 26 4.89 -1.90 25.52
N GLU A 27 4.77 -2.45 26.72
CA GLU A 27 5.01 -1.72 27.96
C GLU A 27 6.49 -1.27 28.07
N SER A 28 7.43 -2.16 27.76
CA SER A 28 8.87 -1.83 27.72
C SER A 28 9.17 -0.76 26.67
N ARG A 29 8.66 -0.93 25.45
CA ARG A 29 8.79 0.03 24.35
C ARG A 29 8.19 1.38 24.72
N GLY A 30 6.94 1.43 25.18
CA GLY A 30 6.25 2.66 25.55
C GLY A 30 6.96 3.42 26.69
N ARG A 31 7.47 2.72 27.71
CA ARG A 31 8.27 3.34 28.78
C ARG A 31 9.59 3.91 28.23
N MET A 32 10.31 3.14 27.41
CA MET A 32 11.59 3.56 26.81
C MET A 32 11.43 4.77 25.89
N THR A 33 10.45 4.73 24.98
CA THR A 33 10.20 5.81 24.02
C THR A 33 9.86 7.10 24.73
N LYS A 34 9.02 7.04 25.77
CA LYS A 34 8.71 8.22 26.61
C LYS A 34 9.95 8.76 27.32
N SER A 35 10.74 7.91 27.98
CA SER A 35 11.91 8.37 28.72
C SER A 35 12.99 8.96 27.82
N LYS A 36 13.05 8.51 26.57
CA LYS A 36 14.09 8.92 25.61
C LYS A 36 13.69 10.11 24.73
N PHE A 37 12.43 10.19 24.32
CA PHE A 37 11.98 11.14 23.29
C PHE A 37 10.88 12.12 23.74
N GLY A 38 10.24 11.91 24.88
CA GLY A 38 9.21 12.83 25.39
C GLY A 38 7.89 12.74 24.61
N ASP A 39 7.48 13.84 23.97
CA ASP A 39 6.24 13.91 23.19
C ASP A 39 6.42 13.25 21.81
N LEU A 40 5.62 12.24 21.52
CA LEU A 40 5.69 11.47 20.28
C LEU A 40 5.22 12.28 19.07
N ALA A 41 4.53 13.41 19.27
CA ALA A 41 4.19 14.33 18.19
C ALA A 41 5.43 14.88 17.47
N ALA A 42 6.62 14.84 18.09
CA ALA A 42 7.89 15.19 17.47
C ALA A 42 8.24 14.30 16.24
N PHE A 43 7.60 13.13 16.11
CA PHE A 43 7.74 12.22 14.97
C PHE A 43 6.56 12.30 13.98
N SER A 44 5.72 13.34 14.09
CA SER A 44 4.58 13.53 13.20
C SER A 44 5.00 14.07 11.82
N PRO A 45 4.19 13.86 10.77
CA PRO A 45 4.38 14.52 9.48
C PRO A 45 4.47 16.06 9.59
N THR A 46 3.78 16.66 10.57
CA THR A 46 3.87 18.11 10.82
C THR A 46 5.23 18.52 11.36
N SER A 47 5.78 17.79 12.33
CA SER A 47 7.15 18.05 12.81
C SER A 47 8.17 17.88 11.70
N ALA A 48 8.04 16.82 10.90
CA ALA A 48 8.90 16.61 9.72
C ALA A 48 8.77 17.76 8.70
N ALA A 49 7.57 18.31 8.49
CA ALA A 49 7.37 19.47 7.63
C ALA A 49 8.03 20.76 8.17
N HIS A 50 8.01 20.97 9.49
CA HIS A 50 8.76 22.06 10.12
C HIS A 50 10.27 21.91 9.97
N ASP A 51 10.79 20.69 10.09
CA ASP A 51 12.21 20.40 9.84
C ASP A 51 12.57 20.70 8.38
N LEU A 52 11.75 20.23 7.43
CA LEU A 52 11.94 20.49 6.01
C LEU A 52 11.85 21.99 5.67
N PHE A 53 10.91 22.72 6.25
CA PHE A 53 10.83 24.19 6.13
C PHE A 53 12.15 24.86 6.55
N ASN A 54 12.67 24.48 7.72
CA ASN A 54 13.93 25.03 8.24
C ASN A 54 15.13 24.66 7.36
N LEU A 55 15.17 23.44 6.81
CA LEU A 55 16.22 23.00 5.90
C LEU A 55 16.17 23.79 4.59
N ILE A 56 14.99 23.96 3.99
CA ILE A 56 14.81 24.75 2.76
C ILE A 56 15.27 26.20 2.98
N SER A 57 14.88 26.84 4.09
CA SER A 57 15.29 28.22 4.39
C SER A 57 16.81 28.39 4.54
N LYS A 58 17.53 27.32 4.94
CA LYS A 58 18.97 27.35 5.19
C LYS A 58 19.80 26.90 4.00
N LEU A 59 19.27 25.97 3.20
CA LEU A 59 20.04 25.24 2.18
C LEU A 59 19.66 25.58 0.75
N SER A 60 18.49 26.21 0.52
CA SER A 60 18.07 26.63 -0.82
C SER A 60 19.06 27.61 -1.46
N ASN A 61 19.79 28.41 -0.66
CA ASN A 61 20.72 29.43 -1.12
C ASN A 61 20.08 30.40 -2.15
N GLY A 62 18.79 30.70 -1.99
CA GLY A 62 18.02 31.54 -2.93
C GLY A 62 17.67 30.86 -4.25
N ALA A 63 17.98 29.57 -4.41
CA ALA A 63 17.53 28.78 -5.55
C ALA A 63 16.05 28.40 -5.41
N ARG A 64 15.39 28.27 -6.57
CA ARG A 64 14.04 27.74 -6.66
C ARG A 64 14.01 26.29 -6.21
N THR A 65 13.12 25.98 -5.27
CA THR A 65 13.03 24.66 -4.65
C THR A 65 11.77 23.93 -5.12
N PHE A 66 11.92 22.66 -5.49
CA PHE A 66 10.82 21.75 -5.77
C PHE A 66 10.78 20.68 -4.69
N VAL A 67 9.58 20.43 -4.14
CA VAL A 67 9.39 19.42 -3.10
C VAL A 67 8.60 18.27 -3.70
N TYR A 68 9.24 17.10 -3.74
CA TYR A 68 8.62 15.84 -4.16
C TYR A 68 8.24 15.04 -2.92
N GLY A 69 7.03 14.49 -2.89
CA GLY A 69 6.62 13.50 -1.90
C GLY A 69 5.76 12.43 -2.53
N SER A 70 6.06 11.17 -2.20
CA SER A 70 5.27 10.02 -2.61
C SER A 70 4.56 9.32 -1.45
N ASP A 71 3.43 8.67 -1.73
CA ASP A 71 2.65 7.93 -0.72
C ASP A 71 2.35 8.78 0.52
N TYR A 72 2.74 8.31 1.71
CA TYR A 72 2.54 8.99 2.98
C TYR A 72 3.32 10.32 3.08
N GLU A 73 4.40 10.48 2.31
CA GLU A 73 5.17 11.72 2.31
C GLU A 73 4.34 12.88 1.76
N ALA A 74 3.31 12.60 0.95
CA ALA A 74 2.35 13.61 0.52
C ALA A 74 1.71 14.34 1.72
N ILE A 75 1.44 13.65 2.83
CA ILE A 75 0.96 14.28 4.07
C ILE A 75 1.97 15.32 4.55
N MET A 76 3.26 14.96 4.62
CA MET A 76 4.32 15.91 5.02
C MET A 76 4.40 17.09 4.05
N VAL A 77 4.30 16.86 2.75
CA VAL A 77 4.31 17.94 1.74
C VAL A 77 3.09 18.85 1.89
N GLU A 78 1.90 18.32 2.17
CA GLU A 78 0.71 19.11 2.51
C GLU A 78 0.93 19.97 3.75
N ARG A 79 1.55 19.42 4.81
CA ARG A 79 1.91 20.20 6.00
C ARG A 79 2.91 21.30 5.68
N LEU A 80 3.89 21.04 4.81
CA LEU A 80 4.84 22.07 4.36
C LEU A 80 4.14 23.17 3.55
N MET A 81 3.18 22.83 2.70
CA MET A 81 2.38 23.81 1.96
C MET A 81 1.65 24.78 2.91
N HIS A 82 1.14 24.30 4.05
CA HIS A 82 0.55 25.18 5.07
C HIS A 82 1.55 26.14 5.73
N LEU A 83 2.84 25.75 5.80
CA LEU A 83 3.91 26.61 6.30
C LEU A 83 4.38 27.64 5.26
N ALA A 84 4.03 27.42 3.98
CA ALA A 84 4.27 28.33 2.87
C ALA A 84 5.71 28.86 2.77
N PRO A 85 6.74 27.99 2.72
CA PRO A 85 8.12 28.43 2.51
C PRO A 85 8.24 29.28 1.23
N PRO A 86 8.80 30.50 1.31
CA PRO A 86 8.87 31.41 0.16
C PRO A 86 9.78 30.89 -0.97
N GLU A 87 10.72 29.99 -0.67
CA GLU A 87 11.68 29.45 -1.64
C GLU A 87 11.11 28.30 -2.49
N VAL A 88 9.96 27.73 -2.10
CA VAL A 88 9.33 26.64 -2.85
C VAL A 88 8.54 27.19 -4.03
N THR A 89 8.90 26.73 -5.22
CA THR A 89 8.29 27.10 -6.50
C THR A 89 7.33 26.03 -7.02
N GLY A 90 7.48 24.78 -6.57
CA GLY A 90 6.58 23.70 -6.98
C GLY A 90 6.53 22.55 -6.00
N TYR A 91 5.36 21.94 -5.89
CA TYR A 91 5.13 20.72 -5.12
C TYR A 91 4.71 19.59 -6.07
N ILE A 92 5.32 18.42 -5.92
CA ILE A 92 5.00 17.21 -6.69
C ILE A 92 4.48 16.18 -5.72
N LEU A 93 3.21 15.80 -5.90
CA LEU A 93 2.53 14.77 -5.13
C LEU A 93 2.39 13.53 -6.02
N ASP A 94 3.28 12.56 -5.86
CA ASP A 94 3.27 11.30 -6.61
C ASP A 94 2.52 10.23 -5.82
N SER A 95 1.40 9.76 -6.33
CA SER A 95 0.60 8.71 -5.69
C SER A 95 0.26 9.08 -4.24
N PRO A 96 -0.38 10.24 -4.00
CA PRO A 96 -0.49 10.78 -2.64
C PRO A 96 -1.46 9.98 -1.77
N VAL A 97 -0.99 9.57 -0.59
CA VAL A 97 -1.86 9.25 0.54
C VAL A 97 -2.14 10.54 1.29
N SER A 98 -3.41 10.86 1.49
CA SER A 98 -3.82 12.09 2.18
C SER A 98 -4.94 11.84 3.18
N THR A 99 -5.03 12.76 4.14
CA THR A 99 -6.14 12.86 5.10
C THR A 99 -7.13 13.95 4.70
N THR A 100 -6.86 14.70 3.62
CA THR A 100 -7.59 15.90 3.21
C THR A 100 -8.60 15.58 2.11
N GLY A 101 -9.80 16.17 2.20
CA GLY A 101 -10.86 16.04 1.20
C GLY A 101 -11.77 14.83 1.47
N VAL A 102 -11.20 13.63 1.49
CA VAL A 102 -11.88 12.39 1.90
C VAL A 102 -10.92 11.58 2.77
N TYR A 103 -11.44 10.98 3.84
CA TYR A 103 -10.63 10.12 4.70
C TYR A 103 -10.20 8.86 3.94
N ASN A 104 -8.91 8.73 3.68
CA ASN A 104 -8.30 7.49 3.21
C ASN A 104 -7.79 6.71 4.44
N TYR A 105 -8.70 6.04 5.15
CA TYR A 105 -8.31 5.29 6.34
C TYR A 105 -7.60 3.98 5.95
N PHE A 106 -6.56 3.63 6.70
CA PHE A 106 -5.84 2.36 6.53
C PHE A 106 -6.72 1.14 6.84
N THR A 107 -7.80 1.33 7.61
CA THR A 107 -8.83 0.30 7.85
C THR A 107 -9.65 -0.06 6.61
N ASP A 108 -9.63 0.79 5.58
CA ASP A 108 -10.32 0.55 4.30
C ASP A 108 -9.41 -0.11 3.25
N PHE A 109 -8.16 -0.44 3.62
CA PHE A 109 -7.17 -0.93 2.66
C PHE A 109 -7.58 -2.25 1.97
N ASP A 110 -8.31 -3.12 2.67
CA ASP A 110 -8.85 -4.34 2.06
C ASP A 110 -9.86 -4.02 0.94
N ASP A 111 -10.79 -3.08 1.16
CA ASP A 111 -11.77 -2.65 0.15
C ASP A 111 -11.10 -1.90 -1.01
N ILE A 112 -10.07 -1.12 -0.71
CA ILE A 112 -9.24 -0.43 -1.71
C ILE A 112 -8.57 -1.43 -2.65
N VAL A 113 -7.93 -2.47 -2.09
CA VAL A 113 -7.26 -3.49 -2.89
C VAL A 113 -8.27 -4.29 -3.70
N ASP A 114 -9.46 -4.55 -3.15
CA ASP A 114 -10.55 -5.20 -3.87
C ASP A 114 -11.00 -4.41 -5.10
N GLU A 115 -11.21 -3.09 -4.96
CA GLU A 115 -11.63 -2.22 -6.06
C GLU A 115 -10.65 -2.31 -7.25
N VAL A 116 -9.34 -2.24 -6.98
CA VAL A 116 -8.30 -2.35 -8.01
C VAL A 116 -8.23 -3.77 -8.59
N ALA A 117 -8.30 -4.80 -7.74
CA ALA A 117 -8.28 -6.20 -8.17
C ALA A 117 -9.48 -6.56 -9.05
N ARG A 118 -10.69 -6.10 -8.71
CA ARG A 118 -11.90 -6.30 -9.52
C ARG A 118 -11.81 -5.54 -10.84
N THR A 119 -11.42 -4.26 -10.79
CA THR A 119 -11.20 -3.44 -12.01
C THR A 119 -10.25 -4.13 -12.97
N LEU A 120 -9.23 -4.83 -12.44
CA LEU A 120 -8.33 -5.64 -13.24
C LEU A 120 -8.99 -6.89 -13.81
N MET A 121 -9.66 -7.68 -12.97
CA MET A 121 -10.28 -8.93 -13.38
C MET A 121 -11.41 -8.74 -14.40
N GLU A 122 -12.21 -7.67 -14.27
CA GLU A 122 -13.29 -7.29 -15.21
C GLU A 122 -12.78 -6.98 -16.62
N ARG A 123 -11.51 -6.59 -16.77
CA ARG A 123 -10.92 -6.38 -18.09
C ARG A 123 -10.74 -7.66 -18.88
N CYS A 124 -10.86 -8.83 -18.23
CA CYS A 124 -10.83 -10.13 -18.91
C CYS A 124 -11.88 -10.22 -20.00
N ASP A 125 -13.05 -9.63 -19.77
CA ASP A 125 -14.19 -9.66 -20.70
C ASP A 125 -13.91 -8.91 -22.01
N HIS A 126 -12.95 -7.98 -21.97
CA HIS A 126 -12.53 -7.17 -23.11
C HIS A 126 -11.24 -7.67 -23.77
N ASP A 127 -10.59 -8.68 -23.19
CA ASP A 127 -9.39 -9.32 -23.74
C ASP A 127 -9.74 -10.62 -24.45
N ARG A 128 -9.46 -10.71 -25.76
CA ARG A 128 -9.86 -11.86 -26.58
C ARG A 128 -9.33 -13.21 -26.07
N VAL A 129 -8.14 -13.24 -25.48
CA VAL A 129 -7.53 -14.50 -25.02
C VAL A 129 -8.14 -14.86 -23.67
N CYS A 130 -8.21 -13.90 -22.74
CA CYS A 130 -8.82 -14.12 -21.43
C CYS A 130 -10.32 -14.50 -21.54
N SER A 131 -11.08 -13.75 -22.35
CA SER A 131 -12.52 -13.95 -22.54
C SER A 131 -12.87 -15.29 -23.19
N SER A 132 -11.92 -15.94 -23.86
CA SER A 132 -12.10 -17.30 -24.41
C SER A 132 -12.17 -18.38 -23.33
N HIS A 133 -11.56 -18.10 -22.16
CA HIS A 133 -11.54 -19.00 -20.99
C HIS A 133 -12.53 -18.57 -19.90
N PHE A 134 -12.81 -17.27 -19.78
CA PHE A 134 -13.72 -16.71 -18.80
C PHE A 134 -14.78 -15.89 -19.51
N LYS A 135 -16.03 -16.35 -19.48
CA LYS A 135 -17.17 -15.70 -20.14
C LYS A 135 -18.41 -15.92 -19.29
N GLU A 136 -19.38 -15.03 -19.39
CA GLU A 136 -20.60 -15.20 -18.61
C GLU A 136 -21.26 -16.58 -18.82
N PRO A 137 -21.72 -17.23 -17.73
CA PRO A 137 -21.72 -16.77 -16.33
C PRO A 137 -20.38 -17.00 -15.58
N ASP A 138 -19.46 -17.79 -16.13
CA ASP A 138 -18.13 -18.11 -15.59
C ASP A 138 -17.09 -16.98 -15.85
N THR A 139 -17.38 -15.76 -15.41
CA THR A 139 -16.39 -14.66 -15.47
C THR A 139 -15.19 -14.94 -14.57
N LEU A 140 -14.06 -14.25 -14.79
CA LEU A 140 -12.85 -14.45 -13.98
C LEU A 140 -13.11 -14.25 -12.48
N ILE A 141 -13.91 -13.24 -12.14
CA ILE A 141 -14.32 -12.97 -10.75
C ILE A 141 -15.18 -14.11 -10.21
N ALA A 142 -16.21 -14.54 -10.96
CA ALA A 142 -17.12 -15.58 -10.52
C ALA A 142 -16.37 -16.91 -10.26
N VAL A 143 -15.53 -17.31 -11.21
CA VAL A 143 -14.69 -18.52 -11.08
C VAL A 143 -13.75 -18.41 -9.88
N PHE A 144 -13.15 -17.24 -9.64
CA PHE A 144 -12.27 -17.07 -8.51
C PHE A 144 -13.01 -17.15 -7.17
N GLN A 145 -14.23 -16.60 -7.09
CA GLN A 145 -15.10 -16.75 -5.92
C GLN A 145 -15.51 -18.20 -5.66
N ASP A 146 -15.77 -18.98 -6.72
CA ASP A 146 -16.02 -20.42 -6.60
C ASP A 146 -14.80 -21.16 -6.03
N VAL A 147 -13.58 -20.82 -6.48
CA VAL A 147 -12.34 -21.38 -5.93
C VAL A 147 -12.18 -21.05 -4.46
N LEU A 148 -12.42 -19.79 -4.06
CA LEU A 148 -12.35 -19.37 -2.66
C LEU A 148 -13.35 -20.15 -1.79
N THR A 149 -14.59 -20.31 -2.27
CA THR A 149 -15.65 -21.06 -1.58
C THR A 149 -15.28 -22.54 -1.46
N ALA A 150 -14.77 -23.16 -2.54
CA ALA A 150 -14.33 -24.54 -2.51
C ALA A 150 -13.18 -24.76 -1.49
N PHE A 151 -12.29 -23.79 -1.33
CA PHE A 151 -11.22 -23.87 -0.32
C PHE A 151 -11.73 -23.72 1.12
N ASP A 152 -12.83 -23.00 1.33
CA ASP A 152 -13.45 -22.88 2.66
C ASP A 152 -14.29 -24.11 3.01
N ASP A 153 -15.02 -24.68 2.04
CA ASP A 153 -16.00 -25.74 2.26
C ASP A 153 -15.44 -27.17 2.07
N GLN A 154 -14.42 -27.34 1.23
CA GLN A 154 -13.91 -28.66 0.80
C GLN A 154 -12.37 -28.73 0.88
N PRO A 155 -11.78 -28.72 2.08
CA PRO A 155 -10.33 -28.86 2.25
C PRO A 155 -9.88 -30.26 1.82
N GLY A 156 -8.96 -30.34 0.84
CA GLY A 156 -8.34 -31.62 0.45
C GLY A 156 -7.89 -31.78 -1.00
N SER A 157 -8.13 -30.80 -1.88
CA SER A 157 -7.52 -30.83 -3.22
C SER A 157 -6.01 -30.54 -3.17
N ALA A 158 -5.25 -31.02 -4.15
CA ALA A 158 -3.81 -30.74 -4.22
C ALA A 158 -3.51 -29.23 -4.30
N CYS A 159 -4.34 -28.47 -5.01
CA CYS A 159 -4.20 -27.01 -5.09
C CYS A 159 -4.59 -26.32 -3.78
N PHE A 160 -5.58 -26.83 -3.05
CA PHE A 160 -5.87 -26.37 -1.69
C PHE A 160 -4.64 -26.54 -0.81
N GLU A 161 -3.97 -27.69 -0.85
CA GLU A 161 -2.77 -27.95 -0.03
C GLU A 161 -1.61 -27.01 -0.36
N ILE A 162 -1.35 -26.73 -1.64
CA ILE A 162 -0.34 -25.73 -2.05
C ILE A 162 -0.64 -24.39 -1.38
N ILE A 163 -1.88 -23.91 -1.52
CA ILE A 163 -2.29 -22.59 -1.00
C ILE A 163 -2.31 -22.59 0.55
N ASN A 164 -2.78 -23.67 1.17
CA ASN A 164 -2.85 -23.83 2.62
C ASN A 164 -1.47 -23.89 3.27
N THR A 165 -0.47 -24.43 2.57
CA THR A 165 0.91 -24.53 3.08
C THR A 165 1.78 -23.33 2.74
N MET A 166 1.28 -22.37 1.95
CA MET A 166 2.02 -21.13 1.66
C MET A 166 2.49 -20.45 2.95
N ASN A 167 3.79 -20.15 2.99
CA ASN A 167 4.45 -19.49 4.10
C ASN A 167 4.23 -17.97 4.04
N ILE A 168 3.00 -17.56 4.33
CA ILE A 168 2.63 -16.15 4.47
C ILE A 168 2.52 -15.76 5.96
N MET A 169 2.46 -14.46 6.24
CA MET A 169 2.54 -13.87 7.60
C MET A 169 1.69 -14.58 8.67
N ASN A 170 0.44 -14.90 8.35
CA ASN A 170 -0.43 -15.61 9.28
C ASN A 170 -0.56 -17.07 8.87
N GLN A 171 0.33 -17.90 9.42
CA GLN A 171 0.35 -19.34 9.16
C GLN A 171 -0.98 -20.03 9.48
N LYS A 172 -1.79 -19.46 10.39
CA LYS A 172 -3.10 -19.98 10.81
C LYS A 172 -4.26 -19.56 9.90
N TRP A 173 -4.02 -18.75 8.87
CA TRP A 173 -5.07 -18.36 7.94
C TRP A 173 -5.58 -19.56 7.13
N PRO A 174 -6.91 -19.65 6.91
CA PRO A 174 -7.47 -20.57 5.93
C PRO A 174 -6.89 -20.34 4.53
N ALA A 175 -6.89 -21.38 3.69
CA ALA A 175 -6.36 -21.29 2.32
C ALA A 175 -7.00 -20.15 1.51
N SER A 176 -8.31 -19.90 1.64
CA SER A 176 -9.00 -18.80 0.97
C SER A 176 -8.48 -17.42 1.39
N HIS A 177 -8.09 -17.24 2.65
CA HIS A 177 -7.47 -16.00 3.13
C HIS A 177 -6.06 -15.85 2.55
N LYS A 178 -5.30 -16.95 2.50
CA LYS A 178 -3.95 -16.95 1.90
C LYS A 178 -4.01 -16.62 0.41
N LEU A 179 -5.03 -17.12 -0.29
CA LEU A 179 -5.24 -16.86 -1.71
C LEU A 179 -5.63 -15.40 -1.99
N ARG A 180 -6.52 -14.80 -1.18
CA ARG A 180 -6.82 -13.35 -1.26
C ARG A 180 -5.57 -12.50 -1.11
N LYS A 181 -4.70 -12.87 -0.17
CA LYS A 181 -3.40 -12.20 0.04
C LYS A 181 -2.47 -12.34 -1.16
N LEU A 182 -2.42 -13.52 -1.78
CA LEU A 182 -1.65 -13.76 -2.99
C LEU A 182 -2.14 -12.86 -4.13
N ILE A 183 -3.46 -12.75 -4.35
CA ILE A 183 -4.02 -11.83 -5.36
C ILE A 183 -3.59 -10.39 -5.08
N SER A 184 -3.70 -9.91 -3.84
CA SER A 184 -3.25 -8.56 -3.49
C SER A 184 -1.78 -8.32 -3.80
N SER A 185 -0.90 -9.29 -3.53
CA SER A 185 0.51 -9.18 -3.88
C SER A 185 0.73 -9.13 -5.40
N LEU A 186 -0.07 -9.86 -6.18
CA LEU A 186 0.03 -9.84 -7.65
C LEU A 186 -0.44 -8.52 -8.25
N VAL A 187 -1.39 -7.82 -7.62
CA VAL A 187 -1.90 -6.52 -8.09
C VAL A 187 -0.87 -5.39 -7.96
N ILE A 188 0.17 -5.56 -7.13
CA ILE A 188 1.23 -4.55 -6.89
C ILE A 188 1.93 -4.10 -8.17
N SER A 189 2.12 -4.99 -9.14
CA SER A 189 2.96 -4.68 -10.31
C SER A 189 2.33 -5.07 -11.64
N PRO A 190 2.60 -4.30 -12.71
CA PRO A 190 2.08 -4.60 -14.04
C PRO A 190 2.37 -5.99 -14.58
N TRP A 191 3.55 -6.53 -14.29
CA TRP A 191 3.94 -7.85 -14.79
C TRP A 191 3.31 -8.99 -13.98
N SER A 192 3.08 -8.79 -12.68
CA SER A 192 2.48 -9.80 -11.80
C SER A 192 1.00 -9.97 -12.06
N TYR A 193 0.25 -8.88 -12.20
CA TYR A 193 -1.20 -8.98 -12.30
C TYR A 193 -1.66 -9.69 -13.58
N MET A 194 -0.83 -9.69 -14.63
CA MET A 194 -1.12 -10.38 -15.89
C MET A 194 -1.18 -11.89 -15.73
N THR A 195 -0.69 -12.43 -14.61
CA THR A 195 -0.68 -13.85 -14.29
C THR A 195 -1.94 -14.32 -13.56
N ILE A 196 -2.77 -13.37 -13.08
CA ILE A 196 -3.98 -13.67 -12.31
C ILE A 196 -4.94 -14.57 -13.10
N PRO A 197 -5.25 -14.32 -14.38
CA PRO A 197 -6.14 -15.21 -15.13
C PRO A 197 -5.61 -16.66 -15.21
N GLN A 198 -4.32 -16.86 -15.52
CA GLN A 198 -3.72 -18.20 -15.60
C GLN A 198 -3.73 -18.89 -14.24
N LEU A 199 -3.42 -18.16 -13.17
CA LEU A 199 -3.51 -18.65 -11.79
C LEU A 199 -4.92 -19.17 -11.50
N VAL A 200 -5.95 -18.37 -11.74
CA VAL A 200 -7.35 -18.76 -11.49
C VAL A 200 -7.78 -19.94 -12.36
N TYR A 201 -7.42 -19.94 -13.63
CA TYR A 201 -7.73 -21.02 -14.56
C TYR A 201 -7.16 -22.37 -14.08
N ARG A 202 -5.90 -22.36 -13.63
CA ARG A 202 -5.21 -23.55 -13.12
C ARG A 202 -5.75 -23.99 -11.77
N LEU A 203 -6.11 -23.05 -10.88
CA LEU A 203 -6.77 -23.37 -9.61
C LEU A 203 -8.14 -24.01 -9.82
N LYS A 204 -8.94 -23.54 -10.77
CA LYS A 204 -10.24 -24.15 -11.13
C LYS A 204 -10.07 -25.59 -11.62
N ARG A 205 -9.09 -25.81 -12.50
CA ARG A 205 -8.87 -27.10 -13.17
C ARG A 205 -8.17 -28.14 -12.28
N CYS A 206 -7.19 -27.70 -11.50
CA CYS A 206 -6.38 -28.45 -10.53
C CYS A 206 -5.95 -29.87 -10.96
N GLN A 207 -5.47 -30.03 -12.20
CA GLN A 207 -4.89 -31.32 -12.63
C GLN A 207 -3.45 -31.48 -12.11
N PRO A 208 -2.87 -32.71 -12.10
CA PRO A 208 -1.51 -32.92 -11.62
C PRO A 208 -0.47 -31.96 -12.22
N HIS A 209 -0.54 -31.67 -13.52
CA HIS A 209 0.35 -30.70 -14.15
C HIS A 209 0.12 -29.25 -13.69
N ASP A 210 -1.12 -28.88 -13.31
CA ASP A 210 -1.39 -27.56 -12.72
C ASP A 210 -0.74 -27.40 -11.36
N VAL A 211 -0.77 -28.46 -10.54
CA VAL A 211 -0.16 -28.50 -9.21
C VAL A 211 1.34 -28.22 -9.32
N ASP A 212 2.04 -28.86 -10.26
CA ASP A 212 3.48 -28.66 -10.48
C ASP A 212 3.80 -27.21 -10.89
N VAL A 213 3.02 -26.67 -11.83
CA VAL A 213 3.21 -25.30 -12.34
C VAL A 213 2.89 -24.26 -11.25
N LEU A 214 1.79 -24.43 -10.52
CA LEU A 214 1.39 -23.53 -9.45
C LEU A 214 2.40 -23.52 -8.29
N THR A 215 2.92 -24.69 -7.93
CA THR A 215 3.99 -24.82 -6.92
C THR A 215 5.22 -24.02 -7.34
N SER A 216 5.71 -24.25 -8.55
CA SER A 216 6.88 -23.55 -9.09
C SER A 216 6.67 -22.03 -9.17
N PHE A 217 5.47 -21.61 -9.58
CA PHE A 217 5.10 -20.21 -9.66
C PHE A 217 5.10 -19.55 -8.27
N ILE A 218 4.42 -20.14 -7.29
CA ILE A 218 4.32 -19.61 -5.93
C ILE A 218 5.69 -19.58 -5.24
N ASP A 219 6.50 -20.63 -5.39
CA ASP A 219 7.86 -20.67 -4.85
C ASP A 219 8.73 -19.56 -5.44
N ASN A 220 8.62 -19.29 -6.74
CA ASN A 220 9.33 -18.17 -7.36
C ASN A 220 8.87 -16.82 -6.77
N LEU A 221 7.57 -16.59 -6.58
CA LEU A 221 7.07 -15.37 -5.94
C LEU A 221 7.58 -15.20 -4.50
N LEU A 222 7.61 -16.29 -3.73
CA LEU A 222 8.14 -16.31 -2.37
C LEU A 222 9.65 -15.99 -2.34
N ASN A 223 10.42 -16.56 -3.28
CA ASN A 223 11.85 -16.33 -3.42
C ASN A 223 12.17 -14.89 -3.82
N GLN A 224 11.38 -14.31 -4.72
CA GLN A 224 11.47 -12.89 -5.11
C GLN A 224 11.03 -11.93 -3.99
N GLY A 225 10.41 -12.44 -2.93
CA GLY A 225 9.95 -11.62 -1.80
C GLY A 225 8.65 -10.86 -2.06
N LEU A 226 7.92 -11.15 -3.14
CA LEU A 226 6.63 -10.51 -3.46
C LEU A 226 5.55 -10.77 -2.39
N LEU A 227 5.72 -11.85 -1.64
CA LEU A 227 4.88 -12.26 -0.51
C LEU A 227 5.54 -11.98 0.85
N LYS A 228 6.77 -11.45 0.86
CA LYS A 228 7.45 -10.97 2.07
C LYS A 228 7.00 -9.54 2.36
N ASN A 229 7.16 -9.10 3.61
CA ASN A 229 6.78 -7.75 4.03
C ASN A 229 7.44 -6.70 3.14
N LEU A 230 6.68 -5.63 2.82
CA LEU A 230 7.22 -4.34 2.35
C LEU A 230 8.34 -3.80 3.27
N ASP A 231 8.38 -4.28 4.51
CA ASP A 231 9.29 -3.83 5.59
C ASP A 231 10.49 -4.76 5.89
N SER A 232 10.69 -5.86 5.14
CA SER A 232 11.75 -6.82 5.48
C SER A 232 13.20 -6.34 5.23
N SER A 233 13.39 -5.10 4.77
CA SER A 233 14.72 -4.56 4.41
C SER A 233 15.60 -4.19 5.60
N GLY A 234 15.10 -4.28 6.84
CA GLY A 234 15.88 -3.97 8.06
C GLY A 234 16.34 -2.52 8.19
N GLN A 235 15.92 -1.65 7.25
CA GLN A 235 16.24 -0.23 7.19
C GLN A 235 15.04 0.67 7.55
N SER A 236 13.84 0.10 7.69
CA SER A 236 12.64 0.82 8.15
C SER A 236 12.47 0.71 9.67
N SER A 237 12.06 1.82 10.28
CA SER A 237 11.64 1.82 11.69
C SER A 237 10.17 1.40 11.76
N GLU A 238 9.90 0.10 11.91
CA GLU A 238 8.53 -0.45 12.10
C GLU A 238 7.75 0.36 13.16
N MET A 239 8.44 0.81 14.21
CA MET A 239 7.86 1.63 15.27
C MET A 239 7.38 3.00 14.77
N LEU A 240 8.17 3.66 13.91
CA LEU A 240 7.78 4.95 13.32
C LEU A 240 6.62 4.76 12.35
N TYR A 241 6.67 3.69 11.54
CA TYR A 241 5.59 3.32 10.63
C TYR A 241 4.25 3.17 11.38
N PHE A 242 4.20 2.31 12.41
CA PHE A 242 2.98 2.12 13.19
C PHE A 242 2.56 3.37 13.96
N LEU A 243 3.51 4.16 14.49
CA LEU A 243 3.20 5.41 15.15
C LEU A 243 2.46 6.38 14.20
N ILE A 244 2.92 6.52 12.96
CA ILE A 244 2.30 7.39 11.96
C ILE A 244 0.96 6.81 11.51
N ILE A 245 0.92 5.55 11.06
CA ILE A 245 -0.31 4.90 10.57
C ILE A 245 -1.42 4.98 11.63
N TYR A 246 -1.12 4.60 12.87
CA TYR A 246 -2.12 4.61 13.94
C TYR A 246 -2.50 6.02 14.42
N SER A 247 -1.68 7.03 14.20
CA SER A 247 -1.98 8.42 14.58
C SER A 247 -2.72 9.20 13.50
N GLU A 248 -2.31 9.03 12.24
CA GLU A 248 -2.78 9.81 11.09
C GLU A 248 -3.90 9.11 10.34
N LEU A 249 -3.73 7.82 10.04
CA LEU A 249 -4.48 7.10 9.00
C LEU A 249 -5.41 5.99 9.53
N TRP A 250 -5.37 5.68 10.83
CA TRP A 250 -6.31 4.71 11.40
C TRP A 250 -7.67 5.33 11.71
N GLU A 251 -8.76 4.60 11.44
CA GLU A 251 -10.11 5.03 11.75
C GLU A 251 -10.35 5.05 13.27
N ARG A 252 -10.91 6.16 13.78
CA ARG A 252 -11.10 6.37 15.22
C ARG A 252 -12.56 6.77 15.52
N PRO A 253 -13.29 6.04 16.38
CA PRO A 253 -12.86 4.81 17.08
C PRO A 253 -12.62 3.65 16.11
N THR A 254 -11.80 2.66 16.50
CA THR A 254 -11.50 1.53 15.62
C THR A 254 -12.76 0.72 15.30
N PRO A 255 -12.96 0.31 14.03
CA PRO A 255 -13.97 -0.69 13.68
C PRO A 255 -13.73 -2.01 14.40
N SER A 256 -14.78 -2.83 14.49
CA SER A 256 -14.66 -4.13 15.15
C SER A 256 -13.86 -5.12 14.29
N VAL A 257 -13.17 -6.07 14.94
CA VAL A 257 -12.49 -7.18 14.22
C VAL A 257 -13.45 -7.94 13.32
N ALA A 258 -14.70 -8.12 13.73
CA ALA A 258 -15.71 -8.82 12.93
C ALA A 258 -16.07 -8.04 11.66
N GLU A 259 -16.18 -6.72 11.76
CA GLU A 259 -16.46 -5.85 10.62
C GLU A 259 -15.29 -5.82 9.63
N LEU A 260 -14.06 -5.58 10.09
CA LEU A 260 -12.89 -5.58 9.21
C LEU A 260 -12.63 -6.97 8.61
N LYS A 261 -12.88 -8.04 9.37
CA LYS A 261 -12.78 -9.40 8.83
C LYS A 261 -13.84 -9.63 7.75
N LYS A 262 -15.06 -9.12 7.93
CA LYS A 262 -16.11 -9.19 6.91
C LYS A 262 -15.70 -8.45 5.64
N ARG A 263 -15.21 -7.20 5.76
CA ARG A 263 -14.66 -6.43 4.63
C ARG A 263 -13.64 -7.28 3.86
N PHE A 264 -12.64 -7.82 4.55
CA PHE A 264 -11.65 -8.72 3.97
C PHE A 264 -12.23 -9.98 3.29
N THR A 265 -13.20 -10.66 3.89
CA THR A 265 -13.75 -11.90 3.31
C THR A 265 -14.66 -11.65 2.11
N ASP A 266 -15.23 -10.45 1.99
CA ASP A 266 -16.08 -10.06 0.87
C ASP A 266 -15.26 -9.71 -0.40
N THR A 267 -13.93 -9.61 -0.29
CA THR A 267 -13.04 -9.24 -1.40
C THR A 267 -12.53 -10.42 -2.24
N VAL A 268 -12.08 -10.13 -3.46
CA VAL A 268 -11.24 -11.02 -4.29
C VAL A 268 -9.74 -10.87 -3.98
N GLY A 269 -9.34 -9.78 -3.34
CA GLY A 269 -7.97 -9.57 -2.85
C GLY A 269 -7.99 -8.76 -1.57
N GLY A 270 -7.20 -9.15 -0.58
CA GLY A 270 -7.09 -8.38 0.68
C GLY A 270 -5.75 -8.58 1.39
N TRP A 271 -5.37 -7.56 2.17
CA TRP A 271 -4.20 -7.55 3.03
C TRP A 271 -4.45 -8.19 4.41
N GLY A 272 -5.71 -8.19 4.88
CA GLY A 272 -6.13 -8.74 6.16
C GLY A 272 -5.97 -7.78 7.33
N ILE A 273 -6.42 -6.53 7.16
CA ILE A 273 -6.21 -5.43 8.13
C ILE A 273 -6.83 -5.70 9.50
N TYR A 274 -7.84 -6.57 9.57
CA TYR A 274 -8.45 -6.99 10.82
C TYR A 274 -7.44 -7.59 11.83
N ALA A 275 -6.30 -8.10 11.37
CA ALA A 275 -5.25 -8.65 12.23
C ALA A 275 -4.53 -7.54 13.04
N ASP A 276 -4.53 -6.30 12.55
CA ASP A 276 -3.79 -5.18 13.14
C ASP A 276 -4.54 -4.50 14.28
N VAL A 277 -5.85 -4.75 14.43
CA VAL A 277 -6.69 -4.13 15.48
C VAL A 277 -6.10 -4.33 16.87
N LYS A 278 -5.59 -5.53 17.16
CA LYS A 278 -5.00 -5.83 18.47
C LYS A 278 -3.74 -5.00 18.71
N LEU A 279 -2.87 -4.88 17.70
CA LEU A 279 -1.65 -4.07 17.77
C LEU A 279 -1.99 -2.58 17.88
N TYR A 280 -2.97 -2.10 17.11
CA TYR A 280 -3.52 -0.75 17.23
C TYR A 280 -4.00 -0.46 18.66
N CYS A 281 -4.78 -1.36 19.27
CA CYS A 281 -5.29 -1.17 20.62
C CYS A 281 -4.17 -1.13 21.68
N ALA A 282 -3.13 -1.94 21.51
CA ALA A 282 -1.96 -1.90 22.38
C ALA A 282 -1.17 -0.58 22.23
N PHE A 283 -0.93 -0.15 20.98
CA PHE A 283 -0.25 1.12 20.70
C PHE A 283 -1.05 2.32 21.19
N SER A 284 -2.29 2.47 20.74
CA SER A 284 -3.08 3.68 20.97
C SER A 284 -3.62 3.81 22.39
N LYS A 285 -3.82 2.69 23.08
CA LYS A 285 -4.63 2.59 24.31
C LYS A 285 -5.99 3.29 24.18
N GLU A 286 -6.58 3.25 22.98
CA GLU A 286 -7.90 3.82 22.71
C GLU A 286 -8.95 3.27 23.70
N GLN A 287 -9.78 4.16 24.24
CA GLN A 287 -10.85 3.81 25.18
C GLN A 287 -12.14 3.51 24.42
N SER A 288 -12.16 2.42 23.66
CA SER A 288 -13.31 1.95 22.90
C SER A 288 -13.72 0.54 23.30
N LYS A 289 -14.99 0.20 23.07
CA LYS A 289 -15.53 -1.15 23.37
C LYS A 289 -14.76 -2.28 22.69
N VAL A 290 -14.08 -1.99 21.57
CA VAL A 290 -13.23 -2.95 20.85
C VAL A 290 -11.93 -3.14 21.62
N CYS A 291 -11.22 -2.06 21.94
CA CYS A 291 -9.92 -2.12 22.62
C CYS A 291 -10.00 -2.54 24.09
N ASP A 292 -11.10 -2.24 24.78
CA ASP A 292 -11.33 -2.63 26.19
C ASP A 292 -11.31 -4.15 26.41
N ARG A 293 -11.55 -4.94 25.35
CA ARG A 293 -11.50 -6.42 25.40
C ARG A 293 -10.10 -6.97 25.66
N TYR A 294 -9.05 -6.25 25.28
CA TYR A 294 -7.67 -6.75 25.33
C TYR A 294 -6.93 -6.43 26.64
N SER A 295 -7.58 -5.77 27.62
CA SER A 295 -6.97 -5.38 28.91
C SER A 295 -5.68 -4.52 28.81
N PHE A 296 -5.32 -3.99 27.64
CA PHE A 296 -4.16 -3.13 27.43
C PHE A 296 -4.26 -1.77 28.14
N GLY A 297 -5.47 -1.32 28.51
CA GLY A 297 -5.65 -0.15 29.35
C GLY A 297 -4.96 -0.24 30.72
N LYS A 298 -4.63 -1.46 31.19
CA LYS A 298 -4.23 -1.75 32.58
C LYS A 298 -2.74 -1.65 32.87
N TYR A 299 -1.84 -1.69 31.88
CA TYR A 299 -0.39 -1.52 32.14
C TYR A 299 0.00 -0.04 32.19
N GLY A 300 1.02 0.29 33.01
CA GLY A 300 1.30 1.67 33.43
C GLY A 300 1.91 2.60 32.36
N ALA A 301 2.23 2.08 31.17
CA ALA A 301 2.76 2.90 30.08
C ALA A 301 1.66 3.71 29.37
N ARG A 302 2.04 4.85 28.80
CA ARG A 302 1.17 5.66 27.93
C ARG A 302 1.04 4.99 26.56
N GLY A 303 0.00 5.37 25.81
CA GLY A 303 -0.10 4.98 24.41
C GLY A 303 1.08 5.50 23.59
N ILE A 304 1.49 4.70 22.61
CA ILE A 304 2.44 5.01 21.55
C ILE A 304 1.64 5.61 20.37
N ASN A 305 1.14 6.82 20.58
CA ASN A 305 0.42 7.61 19.59
C ASN A 305 0.54 9.09 19.92
N TYR A 306 0.23 9.94 18.94
CA TYR A 306 0.06 11.37 19.17
C TYR A 306 -1.33 11.83 18.71
N LYS A 307 -1.69 13.04 19.14
CA LYS A 307 -2.96 13.68 18.75
C LYS A 307 -2.79 14.30 17.36
N ARG A 308 -3.82 14.15 16.54
CA ARG A 308 -3.99 14.89 15.29
C ARG A 308 -3.97 16.40 15.59
N ASP A 309 -3.19 17.15 14.84
CA ASP A 309 -3.07 18.59 15.02
C ASP A 309 -4.09 19.35 14.15
N ARG A 310 -3.94 20.69 14.10
CA ARG A 310 -4.83 21.58 13.35
C ARG A 310 -4.74 21.44 11.83
N TYR A 311 -3.68 20.81 11.31
CA TYR A 311 -3.48 20.63 9.88
C TYR A 311 -4.09 19.32 9.38
N TRP A 312 -4.31 18.35 10.28
CA TRP A 312 -4.98 17.10 9.93
C TRP A 312 -6.34 17.33 9.26
N ASN A 313 -6.54 16.77 8.05
CA ASN A 313 -7.72 16.97 7.21
C ASN A 313 -8.07 18.45 6.92
N ALA A 314 -7.08 19.35 6.96
CA ALA A 314 -7.28 20.75 6.59
C ALA A 314 -6.96 20.98 5.12
N SER A 315 -7.87 21.63 4.38
CA SER A 315 -7.57 22.11 3.03
C SER A 315 -6.45 23.14 3.07
N VAL A 316 -5.51 23.05 2.14
CA VAL A 316 -4.38 23.98 2.02
C VAL A 316 -4.58 24.94 0.85
N THR A 317 -4.25 26.22 1.08
CA THR A 317 -4.13 27.20 0.01
C THR A 317 -2.73 27.11 -0.57
N ILE A 318 -2.64 26.87 -1.87
CA ILE A 318 -1.34 26.78 -2.55
C ILE A 318 -0.70 28.17 -2.49
N PRO A 319 0.52 28.32 -1.97
CA PRO A 319 1.23 29.60 -1.92
C PRO A 319 1.28 30.27 -3.30
N SER A 320 1.11 31.59 -3.37
CA SER A 320 0.96 32.32 -4.64
C SER A 320 2.15 32.18 -5.59
N GLN A 321 3.35 31.93 -5.05
CA GLN A 321 4.59 31.72 -5.80
C GLN A 321 4.79 30.27 -6.28
N ALA A 322 3.90 29.35 -5.90
CA ALA A 322 4.04 27.93 -6.15
C ALA A 322 2.88 27.36 -6.98
N SER A 323 3.14 26.22 -7.61
CA SER A 323 2.12 25.37 -8.22
C SER A 323 2.20 23.94 -7.66
N VAL A 324 1.18 23.13 -7.94
CA VAL A 324 1.13 21.73 -7.50
C VAL A 324 0.89 20.80 -8.68
N LEU A 325 1.79 19.84 -8.89
CA LEU A 325 1.60 18.70 -9.79
C LEU A 325 1.20 17.49 -8.97
N VAL A 326 0.01 16.95 -9.22
CA VAL A 326 -0.46 15.69 -8.66
C VAL A 326 -0.38 14.61 -9.72
N MET A 327 0.10 13.43 -9.37
CA MET A 327 0.22 12.29 -10.27
C MET A 327 -0.37 11.06 -9.61
N SER A 328 -1.18 10.28 -10.32
CA SER A 328 -1.75 9.03 -9.80
C SER A 328 -2.20 8.11 -10.95
N SER A 329 -2.36 6.81 -10.67
CA SER A 329 -2.78 5.79 -11.62
C SER A 329 -4.13 5.20 -11.25
N LYS A 330 -4.91 4.79 -12.25
CA LYS A 330 -6.15 4.01 -12.04
C LYS A 330 -5.90 2.61 -11.45
N MET A 331 -4.67 2.12 -11.54
CA MET A 331 -4.27 0.78 -11.06
C MET A 331 -3.40 0.85 -9.80
N ASP A 332 -3.31 2.01 -9.16
CA ASP A 332 -2.56 2.16 -7.92
C ASP A 332 -3.40 1.71 -6.72
N MET A 333 -3.02 0.57 -6.14
CA MET A 333 -3.70 0.04 -4.95
C MET A 333 -3.23 0.68 -3.64
N PHE A 334 -2.06 1.31 -3.60
CA PHE A 334 -1.55 1.95 -2.38
C PHE A 334 -2.14 3.35 -2.21
N SER A 335 -2.30 4.07 -3.31
CA SER A 335 -2.87 5.42 -3.34
C SER A 335 -3.92 5.56 -4.46
N PRO A 336 -5.13 4.98 -4.27
CA PRO A 336 -6.16 4.98 -5.29
C PRO A 336 -6.50 6.37 -5.83
N ILE A 337 -6.69 6.45 -7.14
CA ILE A 337 -6.97 7.69 -7.87
C ILE A 337 -8.15 8.50 -7.30
N LYS A 338 -9.14 7.85 -6.68
CA LYS A 338 -10.28 8.55 -6.05
C LYS A 338 -9.84 9.48 -4.91
N TYR A 339 -8.85 9.08 -4.12
CA TYR A 339 -8.31 9.90 -3.04
C TYR A 339 -7.39 11.00 -3.58
N ALA A 340 -6.57 10.70 -4.59
CA ALA A 340 -5.75 11.72 -5.25
C ALA A 340 -6.61 12.82 -5.90
N LYS A 341 -7.76 12.46 -6.51
CA LYS A 341 -8.75 13.42 -7.03
C LYS A 341 -9.37 14.26 -5.91
N SER A 342 -9.78 13.62 -4.82
CA SER A 342 -10.36 14.32 -3.66
C SER A 342 -9.38 15.31 -3.04
N LEU A 343 -8.11 14.91 -2.87
CA LEU A 343 -7.03 15.80 -2.47
C LEU A 343 -6.88 16.94 -3.46
N PHE A 344 -6.73 16.63 -4.76
CA PHE A 344 -6.56 17.63 -5.81
C PHE A 344 -7.68 18.67 -5.77
N GLU A 345 -8.94 18.26 -5.66
CA GLU A 345 -10.10 19.16 -5.58
C GLU A 345 -10.05 20.05 -4.34
N SER A 346 -9.62 19.51 -3.20
CA SER A 346 -9.53 20.22 -1.92
C SER A 346 -8.45 21.32 -1.85
N LEU A 347 -7.43 21.26 -2.73
CA LEU A 347 -6.38 22.28 -2.80
C LEU A 347 -6.94 23.62 -3.28
N ILE A 348 -6.69 24.71 -2.56
CA ILE A 348 -7.24 26.03 -2.90
C ILE A 348 -6.23 26.79 -3.76
N SER A 349 -6.36 26.67 -5.08
CA SER A 349 -5.77 27.53 -6.12
C SER A 349 -6.12 26.97 -7.51
N LYS A 350 -5.90 27.77 -8.57
CA LYS A 350 -5.92 27.29 -9.96
C LYS A 350 -4.55 26.81 -10.45
N HIS A 351 -3.46 27.11 -9.74
CA HIS A 351 -2.11 26.67 -10.08
C HIS A 351 -1.87 25.21 -9.65
N LYS A 352 -2.71 24.30 -10.12
CA LYS A 352 -2.60 22.87 -9.85
C LYS A 352 -2.98 22.06 -11.08
N GLU A 353 -2.32 20.93 -11.29
CA GLU A 353 -2.70 19.97 -12.32
C GLU A 353 -2.63 18.53 -11.80
N LEU A 354 -3.58 17.69 -12.22
CA LEU A 354 -3.60 16.25 -11.95
C LEU A 354 -3.33 15.47 -13.24
N ILE A 355 -2.24 14.72 -13.26
CA ILE A 355 -1.93 13.73 -14.30
C ILE A 355 -2.44 12.37 -13.86
N THR A 356 -3.27 11.75 -14.70
CA THR A 356 -3.81 10.41 -14.46
C THR A 356 -3.22 9.41 -15.45
N PHE A 357 -2.52 8.40 -14.94
CA PHE A 357 -2.04 7.28 -15.73
C PHE A 357 -3.10 6.17 -15.79
N GLN A 358 -3.16 5.43 -16.91
CA GLN A 358 -4.05 4.27 -17.02
C GLN A 358 -3.50 3.05 -16.27
N THR A 359 -2.17 2.96 -16.15
CA THR A 359 -1.42 1.85 -15.55
C THR A 359 -0.26 2.41 -14.74
N GLY A 360 0.31 1.57 -13.86
CA GLY A 360 1.34 1.96 -12.90
C GLY A 360 0.86 1.77 -11.47
N SER A 361 1.80 1.57 -10.56
CA SER A 361 1.58 1.42 -9.12
C SER A 361 2.51 2.36 -8.35
N SER A 362 2.13 2.74 -7.14
CA SER A 362 2.95 3.71 -6.40
C SER A 362 4.40 3.24 -6.19
N PRO A 363 5.42 4.13 -6.37
CA PRO A 363 5.32 5.49 -6.91
C PRO A 363 5.31 5.53 -8.45
N MET A 364 4.58 6.47 -9.05
CA MET A 364 4.46 6.61 -10.51
C MET A 364 5.81 6.84 -11.19
N PHE A 365 6.70 7.56 -10.51
CA PHE A 365 8.06 7.82 -10.94
C PHE A 365 8.81 6.54 -11.33
N LEU A 366 8.53 5.41 -10.68
CA LEU A 366 9.21 4.13 -10.92
C LEU A 366 8.38 3.09 -11.67
N SER A 367 7.09 3.34 -11.92
CA SER A 367 6.18 2.29 -12.41
C SER A 367 5.51 2.60 -13.75
N THR A 368 5.57 3.85 -14.21
CA THR A 368 4.95 4.30 -15.47
C THR A 368 5.86 4.06 -16.68
N HIS A 369 6.33 2.82 -16.84
CA HIS A 369 7.18 2.44 -17.98
C HIS A 369 6.38 2.42 -19.29
N LEU A 370 7.02 2.93 -20.35
CA LEU A 370 6.45 2.96 -21.71
C LEU A 370 6.40 1.55 -22.34
N GLN A 371 7.19 0.60 -21.81
CA GLN A 371 7.18 -0.80 -22.25
C GLN A 371 7.11 -1.74 -21.04
N LEU A 372 6.06 -2.55 -20.95
CA LEU A 372 5.82 -3.44 -19.79
C LEU A 372 6.81 -4.62 -19.70
N ARG A 373 7.50 -4.97 -20.79
CA ARG A 373 8.43 -6.11 -20.86
C ARG A 373 9.91 -5.74 -20.69
N TYR A 374 10.24 -4.45 -20.77
CA TYR A 374 11.60 -3.93 -20.66
C TYR A 374 11.61 -2.77 -19.67
N LEU A 375 12.10 -3.01 -18.45
CA LEU A 375 12.18 -1.99 -17.39
C LEU A 375 13.39 -1.06 -17.55
N SER A 376 13.82 -0.77 -18.78
CA SER A 376 14.94 0.12 -19.06
C SER A 376 14.46 1.47 -19.62
N GLY A 377 15.06 2.56 -19.15
CA GLY A 377 14.79 3.92 -19.62
C GLY A 377 13.88 4.77 -18.73
N ASP A 378 13.59 5.98 -19.18
CA ASP A 378 12.76 6.97 -18.48
C ASP A 378 11.29 6.53 -18.40
N THR A 379 10.65 6.73 -17.25
CA THR A 379 9.21 6.56 -17.09
C THR A 379 8.45 7.78 -17.62
N CYS A 380 7.17 7.64 -17.93
CA CYS A 380 6.38 8.80 -18.36
C CYS A 380 6.26 9.84 -17.22
N ALA A 381 6.09 9.39 -15.97
CA ALA A 381 6.12 10.29 -14.82
C ALA A 381 7.44 11.04 -14.66
N SER A 382 8.60 10.40 -14.89
CA SER A 382 9.89 11.08 -14.80
C SER A 382 10.04 12.15 -15.89
N LYS A 383 9.57 11.90 -17.12
CA LYS A 383 9.53 12.88 -18.21
C LYS A 383 8.66 14.09 -17.85
N ILE A 384 7.47 13.85 -17.30
CA ILE A 384 6.53 14.90 -16.88
C ILE A 384 7.16 15.74 -15.76
N ILE A 385 7.70 15.12 -14.71
CA ILE A 385 8.39 15.83 -13.62
C ILE A 385 9.56 16.66 -14.16
N ALA A 386 10.37 16.11 -15.06
CA ALA A 386 11.48 16.84 -15.64
C ALA A 386 11.00 18.07 -16.43
N SER A 387 9.89 17.96 -17.17
CA SER A 387 9.28 19.11 -17.88
C SER A 387 8.73 20.16 -16.92
N TYR A 388 8.13 19.75 -15.80
CA TYR A 388 7.60 20.62 -14.75
C TYR A 388 8.72 21.45 -14.11
N ILE A 389 9.83 20.80 -13.75
CA ILE A 389 11.00 21.44 -13.14
C ILE A 389 11.67 22.38 -14.15
N ARG A 390 11.86 21.95 -15.41
CA ARG A 390 12.46 22.78 -16.47
C ARG A 390 11.62 24.01 -16.82
N SER A 391 10.31 23.92 -16.61
CA SER A 391 9.37 25.03 -16.82
C SER A 391 9.19 25.88 -15.56
N ASP A 392 10.06 25.73 -14.56
CA ASP A 392 10.03 26.51 -13.32
C ASP A 392 8.67 26.43 -12.58
N GLY A 393 8.02 25.26 -12.64
CA GLY A 393 6.70 25.05 -12.04
C GLY A 393 5.53 25.58 -12.88
N ASP A 394 5.76 26.09 -14.10
CA ASP A 394 4.68 26.45 -15.01
C ASP A 394 3.98 25.19 -15.56
N LEU A 395 2.73 25.01 -15.14
CA LEU A 395 1.90 23.87 -15.54
C LEU A 395 1.55 23.89 -17.04
N THR A 396 1.60 25.04 -17.69
CA THR A 396 1.38 25.14 -19.14
C THR A 396 2.55 24.60 -19.95
N GLY A 397 3.75 24.50 -19.35
CA GLY A 397 4.96 23.94 -19.94
C GLY A 397 5.12 22.43 -19.77
N LEU A 398 4.13 21.73 -19.20
CA LEU A 398 4.19 20.29 -19.02
C LEU A 398 4.20 19.54 -20.36
N ASP A 399 5.23 18.73 -20.58
CA ASP A 399 5.28 17.78 -21.69
C ASP A 399 4.56 16.48 -21.31
N LYS A 400 3.39 16.29 -21.91
CA LYS A 400 2.49 15.15 -21.65
C LYS A 400 2.50 14.14 -22.80
N SER A 401 3.37 14.31 -23.80
CA SER A 401 3.42 13.46 -25.00
C SER A 401 3.60 11.98 -24.68
N CYS A 402 4.34 11.66 -23.61
CA CYS A 402 4.54 10.29 -23.17
C CYS A 402 3.24 9.57 -22.75
N LEU A 403 2.16 10.29 -22.44
CA LEU A 403 0.88 9.66 -22.09
C LEU A 403 0.27 8.92 -23.27
N ASP A 404 0.51 9.38 -24.50
CA ASP A 404 0.02 8.75 -25.73
C ASP A 404 0.83 7.48 -26.07
N GLU A 405 2.07 7.39 -25.57
CA GLU A 405 2.96 6.24 -25.72
C GLU A 405 2.74 5.17 -24.64
N MET A 406 2.00 5.50 -23.57
CA MET A 406 1.77 4.56 -22.47
C MET A 406 1.06 3.30 -22.98
N PRO A 407 1.49 2.11 -22.52
CA PRO A 407 0.93 0.86 -22.99
C PRO A 407 -0.55 0.80 -22.65
N THR A 408 -1.39 0.54 -23.65
CA THR A 408 -2.78 0.17 -23.41
C THR A 408 -2.79 -1.11 -22.60
N PHE A 409 -3.44 -1.09 -21.44
CA PHE A 409 -3.58 -2.25 -20.58
C PHE A 409 -4.15 -3.45 -21.37
N GLN A 410 -3.34 -4.50 -21.55
CA GLN A 410 -3.73 -5.78 -22.11
C GLN A 410 -3.47 -6.86 -21.05
N MET A 411 -4.41 -7.80 -20.88
CA MET A 411 -4.19 -8.97 -20.01
C MET A 411 -3.47 -10.03 -20.83
N ILE A 412 -2.15 -10.17 -20.65
CA ILE A 412 -1.37 -11.06 -21.51
C ILE A 412 -0.98 -12.36 -20.79
N PRO A 413 -1.75 -13.42 -21.03
CA PRO A 413 -1.24 -14.72 -21.42
C PRO A 413 -1.26 -14.84 -22.95
N SER A 414 -0.15 -15.19 -23.58
CA SER A 414 -0.20 -15.76 -24.93
C SER A 414 -0.75 -17.19 -24.94
N ASP A 415 -0.61 -17.91 -23.81
CA ASP A 415 -1.11 -19.28 -23.63
C ASP A 415 -1.38 -19.58 -22.14
N PHE A 416 -2.60 -20.01 -21.82
CA PHE A 416 -3.00 -20.43 -20.46
C PHE A 416 -2.37 -21.76 -20.02
N ASN A 417 -1.86 -22.56 -20.96
CA ASN A 417 -1.22 -23.85 -20.70
C ASN A 417 0.30 -23.77 -20.58
N GLU A 418 0.90 -22.60 -20.77
CA GLU A 418 2.35 -22.40 -20.69
C GLU A 418 2.89 -22.84 -19.32
N ALA A 419 3.94 -23.67 -19.34
CA ALA A 419 4.52 -24.26 -18.13
C ALA A 419 5.20 -23.22 -17.21
N ASN A 420 5.65 -22.10 -17.79
CA ASN A 420 6.22 -20.95 -17.08
C ASN A 420 5.48 -19.68 -17.51
N PHE A 421 4.54 -19.18 -16.71
CA PHE A 421 3.86 -17.90 -16.98
C PHE A 421 4.42 -16.74 -16.16
N THR A 422 5.69 -16.82 -15.77
CA THR A 422 6.40 -15.74 -15.08
C THR A 422 6.76 -14.62 -16.06
N ASN A 423 6.06 -13.49 -16.00
CA ASN A 423 6.38 -12.30 -16.77
C ASN A 423 7.52 -11.47 -16.15
N SER A 424 8.43 -12.09 -15.37
CA SER A 424 9.53 -11.36 -14.76
C SER A 424 10.36 -10.71 -15.86
N PRO A 425 10.54 -9.38 -15.83
CA PRO A 425 11.39 -8.71 -16.82
C PRO A 425 12.81 -9.26 -16.68
N ASN A 426 13.48 -9.46 -17.82
CA ASN A 426 14.93 -9.66 -17.82
C ASN A 426 15.56 -8.36 -17.35
N PHE A 427 16.16 -8.36 -16.15
CA PHE A 427 17.08 -7.31 -15.74
C PHE A 427 18.38 -7.51 -16.55
N SER A 428 18.45 -6.93 -17.74
CA SER A 428 19.66 -6.88 -18.55
C SER A 428 20.54 -5.71 -18.15
#